data_AF-A0A1U7NQS0-F1
#
_entry.id   AF-A0A1U7NQS0-F1
#
_cell.length_a   1.000
_cell.length_b   1.000
_cell.length_c   1.000
_cell.angle_alpha   90.00
_cell.angle_beta   90.00
_cell.angle_gamma   90.00
#
_symmetry.space_group_name_H-M   'P 1'
#
loop_
_entity.id
_entity.type
_entity.pdbx_description
1 polymer ?
#
loop_
_entity_poly.entity_id
_entity_poly.type
_entity_poly.pdbx_seq_one_letter_code
_entity_poly.pdbx_strand_id
1 'polypeptide(L)'
;MAPIRERSIVLNILLTIVTCGIYEFVWLYLMAKDINELEVSQNEPMSMDPMMAVLLTIVTCGLYQIYFFYKAGKSVSRLHSKYPVGDNSALLAILGCLAPIISMAILQDSINSIVRYGE
;
A
#
# COMPACT_ATOMS: atom_id res chain seq x y z
N MET A 1 10.50 7.70 -15.73
CA MET A 1 9.77 6.76 -14.85
C MET A 1 10.81 5.89 -14.19
N ALA A 2 10.92 5.91 -12.86
CA ALA A 2 11.82 4.99 -12.17
C ALA A 2 11.19 3.58 -12.21
N PRO A 3 11.97 2.49 -12.39
CA PRO A 3 11.42 1.15 -12.36
C PRO A 3 10.82 0.86 -10.97
N ILE A 4 9.58 0.38 -10.94
CA ILE A 4 8.93 -0.07 -9.71
C ILE A 4 9.72 -1.28 -9.22
N ARG A 5 10.32 -1.17 -8.04
CA ARG A 5 11.22 -2.20 -7.50
C ARG A 5 10.56 -2.92 -6.33
N GLU A 6 10.70 -4.24 -6.29
CA GLU A 6 10.30 -5.03 -5.13
C GLU A 6 10.90 -4.44 -3.85
N ARG A 7 10.05 -4.25 -2.84
CA ARG A 7 10.49 -3.75 -1.54
C ARG A 7 10.46 -4.85 -0.50
N SER A 8 11.54 -4.97 0.27
CA SER A 8 11.56 -5.92 1.37
C SER A 8 10.64 -5.45 2.50
N ILE A 9 9.60 -6.24 2.76
CA ILE A 9 8.67 -6.07 3.87
C ILE A 9 9.42 -6.05 5.20
N VAL A 10 10.39 -6.96 5.36
CA VAL A 10 11.21 -7.09 6.56
C VAL A 10 12.02 -5.82 6.82
N LEU A 11 12.62 -5.23 5.79
CA LEU A 11 13.35 -3.96 5.93
C LEU A 11 12.40 -2.84 6.36
N ASN A 12 11.24 -2.71 5.72
CA ASN A 12 10.30 -1.64 6.05
C ASN A 12 9.76 -1.74 7.50
N ILE A 13 9.50 -2.96 7.98
CA ILE A 13 9.13 -3.20 9.38
C ILE A 13 10.28 -2.80 10.31
N LEU A 14 11.51 -3.22 10.00
CA LEU A 14 12.68 -2.89 10.80
C LEU A 14 12.90 -1.37 10.88
N LEU A 15 12.81 -0.67 9.74
CA LEU A 15 12.92 0.79 9.69
C LEU A 15 11.82 1.47 10.50
N THR A 16 10.60 0.94 10.49
CA THR A 16 9.50 1.46 11.31
C THR A 16 9.82 1.35 12.80
N ILE A 17 10.40 0.24 13.25
CA ILE A 17 10.80 0.05 14.66
C ILE A 17 11.97 0.98 15.01
N VAL A 18 13.00 1.04 14.17
CA VAL A 18 14.21 1.85 14.40
C VAL A 18 13.90 3.35 14.44
N THR A 19 12.93 3.81 13.65
CA THR A 19 12.52 5.22 13.59
C THR A 19 11.37 5.57 14.54
N CYS A 20 11.05 4.68 15.49
CA CYS A 20 9.94 4.88 16.44
C CYS A 20 8.60 5.17 15.76
N GLY A 21 8.29 4.50 14.66
CA GLY A 21 7.03 4.64 13.92
C GLY A 21 7.01 5.77 12.89
N ILE A 22 8.01 6.66 12.85
CA ILE A 22 8.03 7.78 11.89
C ILE A 22 8.13 7.26 10.44
N TYR A 23 8.86 6.18 10.20
CA TYR A 23 8.99 5.59 8.88
C TYR A 23 7.67 4.99 8.36
N GLU A 24 6.68 4.73 9.21
CA GLU A 24 5.35 4.25 8.78
C GLU A 24 4.69 5.21 7.78
N PHE A 25 4.81 6.53 8.00
CA PHE A 25 4.28 7.55 7.09
C PHE A 25 5.03 7.60 5.76
N VAL A 26 6.35 7.38 5.81
CA VAL A 26 7.19 7.31 4.60
C VAL A 26 6.85 6.05 3.80
N TRP A 27 6.63 4.93 4.49
CA TRP A 27 6.19 3.68 3.86
C TRP A 27 4.80 3.85 3.22
N LEU A 28 3.87 4.54 3.89
CA LEU A 28 2.54 4.86 3.34
C LEU A 28 2.63 5.67 2.03
N TYR A 29 3.44 6.74 2.03
CA TYR A 29 3.69 7.55 0.83
C TYR A 29 4.18 6.68 -0.33
N LEU A 30 5.15 5.84 -0.03
CA LEU A 30 5.81 5.01 -1.01
C LEU A 30 4.87 3.95 -1.59
N MET A 31 4.04 3.31 -0.78
CA MET A 31 3.00 2.38 -1.27
C MET A 31 1.98 3.08 -2.16
N ALA A 32 1.49 4.25 -1.75
CA ALA A 32 0.52 5.02 -2.55
C ALA A 32 1.08 5.39 -3.92
N LYS A 33 2.36 5.78 -3.96
CA LYS A 33 3.08 6.08 -5.20
C LYS A 33 3.25 4.82 -6.06
N ASP A 34 3.66 3.70 -5.46
CA ASP A 34 3.86 2.44 -6.19
C ASP A 34 2.53 1.93 -6.80
N ILE A 35 1.41 2.04 -6.09
CA ILE A 35 0.08 1.70 -6.63
C ILE A 35 -0.29 2.59 -7.81
N ASN A 36 -0.11 3.91 -7.69
CA ASN A 36 -0.39 4.81 -8.82
C ASN A 36 0.49 4.54 -10.03
N GLU A 37 1.77 4.26 -9.82
CA GLU A 37 2.68 3.90 -10.90
C GLU A 37 2.24 2.61 -11.59
N LEU A 38 1.75 1.62 -10.82
CA LEU A 38 1.14 0.40 -11.37
C LEU A 38 -0.15 0.70 -12.15
N GLU A 39 -1.02 1.57 -11.65
CA GLU A 39 -2.24 1.98 -12.36
C GLU A 39 -1.92 2.67 -13.69
N VAL A 40 -0.95 3.58 -13.71
CA VAL A 40 -0.50 4.21 -14.95
C VAL A 40 0.10 3.18 -15.91
N SER A 41 0.87 2.20 -15.41
CA SER A 41 1.45 1.13 -16.23
C SER A 41 0.40 0.22 -16.89
N GLN A 42 -0.75 0.04 -16.22
CA GLN A 42 -1.88 -0.76 -16.72
C GLN A 42 -2.98 0.08 -17.38
N ASN A 43 -2.74 1.37 -17.63
CA ASN A 43 -3.67 2.30 -18.26
C ASN A 43 -4.99 2.49 -17.48
N GLU A 44 -4.95 2.28 -16.16
CA GLU A 44 -6.05 2.48 -15.21
C GLU A 44 -6.02 3.90 -14.62
N PRO A 45 -7.17 4.47 -14.21
CA PRO A 45 -7.21 5.80 -13.59
C PRO A 45 -6.52 5.78 -12.23
N MET A 46 -5.70 6.82 -11.96
CA MET A 46 -5.03 6.98 -10.67
C MET A 46 -6.08 7.05 -9.55
N SER A 47 -5.99 6.12 -8.60
CA SER A 47 -6.95 6.00 -7.53
C SER A 47 -6.64 6.95 -6.37
N MET A 48 -5.38 7.33 -6.18
CA MET A 48 -4.95 8.00 -4.94
C MET A 48 -3.94 9.11 -5.20
N ASP A 49 -3.86 10.08 -4.29
CA ASP A 49 -2.75 11.03 -4.25
C ASP A 49 -1.81 10.66 -3.10
N PRO A 50 -0.53 10.33 -3.35
CA PRO A 50 0.40 9.87 -2.32
C PRO A 50 0.61 10.91 -1.22
N MET A 51 0.64 12.18 -1.61
CA MET A 51 0.80 13.30 -0.67
C MET A 51 -0.44 13.50 0.20
N MET A 52 -1.64 13.38 -0.39
CA MET A 52 -2.89 13.46 0.36
C MET A 52 -3.04 12.28 1.32
N ALA A 53 -2.58 11.08 0.93
CA ALA A 53 -2.67 9.90 1.77
C ALA A 53 -1.89 10.06 3.10
N VAL A 54 -0.69 10.66 3.03
CA VAL A 54 0.13 10.94 4.22
C VAL A 54 -0.48 12.06 5.05
N LEU A 55 -0.82 13.18 4.41
CA LEU A 55 -1.38 14.35 5.10
C LEU A 55 -2.65 13.99 5.85
N LEU A 56 -3.58 13.28 5.20
CA LEU A 56 -4.82 12.87 5.83
C LEU A 56 -4.57 11.86 6.94
N THR A 57 -3.60 10.95 6.81
CA THR A 57 -3.22 10.05 7.90
C THR A 57 -2.71 10.79 9.12
N ILE A 58 -1.87 11.81 8.94
CA ILE A 58 -1.37 12.64 10.05
C ILE A 58 -2.50 13.47 10.68
N VAL A 59 -3.31 14.15 9.85
CA VAL A 59 -4.41 15.02 10.31
C VAL A 59 -5.48 14.22 11.05
N THR A 60 -5.78 13.01 10.59
CA THR A 60 -6.80 12.13 11.19
C THR A 60 -6.24 11.20 12.27
N CYS A 61 -4.98 11.38 12.68
CA CYS A 61 -4.31 10.57 13.69
C CYS A 61 -4.39 9.05 13.40
N GLY A 62 -4.15 8.65 12.16
CA GLY A 62 -4.16 7.24 11.75
C GLY A 62 -5.51 6.70 11.25
N LEU A 63 -6.62 7.42 11.40
CA LEU A 63 -7.93 6.92 10.91
C LEU A 63 -7.98 6.82 9.38
N TYR A 64 -7.39 7.78 8.67
CA TYR A 64 -7.35 7.74 7.21
C TYR A 64 -6.51 6.57 6.69
N GLN A 65 -5.53 6.10 7.44
CA GLN A 65 -4.71 4.94 7.07
C GLN A 65 -5.57 3.69 6.84
N ILE A 66 -6.63 3.51 7.62
CA ILE A 66 -7.59 2.41 7.48
C ILE A 66 -8.35 2.54 6.16
N TYR A 67 -8.83 3.75 5.84
CA TYR A 67 -9.49 4.03 4.57
C TYR A 67 -8.56 3.83 3.38
N PHE A 68 -7.30 4.25 3.53
CA PHE A 68 -6.26 4.02 2.53
C PHE A 68 -6.09 2.53 2.25
N PHE A 69 -5.97 1.68 3.28
CA PHE A 69 -5.83 0.23 3.10
C PHE A 69 -7.02 -0.39 2.35
N TYR A 70 -8.24 0.02 2.67
CA TYR A 70 -9.43 -0.45 1.96
C TYR A 70 -9.38 -0.11 0.48
N LYS A 71 -9.13 1.16 0.16
CA LYS A 71 -9.11 1.65 -1.22
C LYS A 71 -7.90 1.12 -2.00
N ALA A 72 -6.77 0.89 -1.32
CA ALA A 72 -5.55 0.35 -1.89
C ALA A 72 -5.72 -1.13 -2.24
N GLY A 73 -6.31 -1.91 -1.33
CA GLY A 73 -6.69 -3.30 -1.57
C GLY A 73 -7.60 -3.45 -2.79
N LYS A 74 -8.59 -2.56 -2.95
CA LYS A 74 -9.47 -2.56 -4.13
C LYS A 74 -8.75 -2.21 -5.43
N SER A 75 -7.82 -1.26 -5.38
CA SER A 75 -7.02 -0.85 -6.56
C SER A 75 -6.07 -1.96 -6.97
N VAL A 76 -5.36 -2.55 -6.00
CA VAL A 76 -4.49 -3.71 -6.20
C VAL A 76 -5.29 -4.90 -6.74
N SER A 77 -6.48 -5.20 -6.19
CA SER A 77 -7.36 -6.27 -6.69
C SER A 77 -7.79 -6.07 -8.15
N ARG A 78 -8.07 -4.82 -8.55
CA ARG A 78 -8.35 -4.46 -9.95
C ARG A 78 -7.13 -4.67 -10.85
N LEU A 79 -5.95 -4.23 -10.41
CA LEU A 79 -4.68 -4.47 -11.11
C LEU A 79 -4.32 -5.97 -11.19
N HIS A 80 -4.83 -6.75 -10.22
CA HIS A 80 -4.64 -8.20 -10.12
C HIS A 80 -5.69 -9.01 -10.89
N SER A 81 -6.45 -8.42 -11.83
CA SER A 81 -7.47 -9.14 -12.62
C SER A 81 -6.95 -10.42 -13.32
N LYS A 82 -5.62 -10.60 -13.42
CA LYS A 82 -4.95 -11.79 -13.95
C LYS A 82 -4.64 -12.91 -12.94
N TYR A 83 -4.63 -12.65 -11.62
CA TYR A 83 -4.48 -13.68 -10.58
C TYR A 83 -5.43 -13.42 -9.40
N PRO A 84 -6.28 -14.39 -9.01
CA PRO A 84 -7.30 -14.19 -7.97
C PRO A 84 -6.65 -14.17 -6.59
N VAL A 85 -6.10 -13.03 -6.19
CA VAL A 85 -5.90 -12.73 -4.78
C VAL A 85 -7.30 -12.41 -4.25
N GLY A 86 -7.84 -13.28 -3.38
CA GLY A 86 -9.18 -13.08 -2.81
C GLY A 86 -9.33 -11.67 -2.24
N ASP A 87 -10.53 -11.08 -2.38
CA ASP A 87 -10.82 -9.69 -2.03
C ASP A 87 -10.64 -9.43 -0.53
N ASN A 88 -9.39 -9.23 -0.12
CA ASN A 88 -8.96 -9.02 1.25
C ASN A 88 -9.06 -7.55 1.65
N SER A 89 -9.73 -6.71 0.84
CA SER A 89 -9.86 -5.26 1.08
C SER A 89 -10.54 -4.96 2.42
N ALA A 90 -11.57 -5.73 2.78
CA ALA A 90 -12.24 -5.62 4.08
C ALA A 90 -11.38 -6.15 5.22
N LEU A 91 -10.63 -7.24 4.99
CA LEU A 91 -9.68 -7.79 5.95
C LEU A 91 -8.55 -6.79 6.26
N LEU A 92 -7.98 -6.17 5.24
CA LEU A 92 -6.95 -5.13 5.32
C LEU A 92 -7.43 -3.91 6.10
N ALA A 93 -8.70 -3.52 5.93
CA ALA A 93 -9.31 -2.43 6.68
C ALA A 93 -9.49 -2.80 8.17
N ILE A 94 -9.98 -3.99 8.46
CA ILE A 94 -10.16 -4.48 9.84
C ILE A 94 -8.80 -4.62 10.54
N LEU A 95 -7.81 -5.24 9.88
CA LEU A 95 -6.44 -5.35 10.40
C LEU A 95 -5.76 -3.98 10.50
N GLY A 96 -6.09 -3.03 9.64
CA GLY A 96 -5.50 -1.67 9.70
C GLY A 96 -5.81 -0.98 11.03
N CYS A 97 -6.92 -1.34 11.67
CA CYS A 97 -7.33 -0.82 12.98
C CYS A 97 -6.59 -1.50 14.15
N LEU A 98 -6.38 -2.82 14.10
CA LEU A 98 -5.77 -3.59 15.20
C LEU A 98 -4.25 -3.79 15.08
N ALA A 99 -3.74 -3.83 13.85
CA ALA A 99 -2.36 -4.14 13.52
C ALA A 99 -1.94 -3.49 12.18
N PRO A 100 -1.78 -2.16 12.14
CA PRO A 100 -1.50 -1.42 10.90
C PRO A 100 -0.26 -1.91 10.16
N ILE A 101 0.76 -2.37 10.89
CA ILE A 101 2.01 -2.94 10.33
C ILE A 101 1.75 -4.22 9.53
N ILE A 102 0.80 -5.06 9.95
CA ILE A 102 0.46 -6.30 9.25
C ILE A 102 -0.29 -5.97 7.95
N SER A 103 -1.20 -5.00 7.97
CA SER A 103 -1.86 -4.52 6.75
C SER A 103 -0.88 -3.91 5.75
N MET A 104 0.10 -3.12 6.22
CA MET A 104 1.20 -2.62 5.38
C MET A 104 1.95 -3.78 4.71
N ALA A 105 2.29 -4.82 5.48
CA ALA A 105 3.03 -5.98 4.99
C ALA A 105 2.28 -6.76 3.91
N ILE A 106 0.98 -7.06 4.13
CA ILE A 106 0.14 -7.78 3.17
C ILE A 106 -0.03 -6.98 1.87
N LEU A 107 -0.26 -5.67 1.99
CA LEU A 107 -0.42 -4.81 0.83
C LEU A 107 0.89 -4.71 0.03
N GLN A 108 2.02 -4.58 0.71
CA GLN A 108 3.34 -4.56 0.07
C GLN A 108 3.65 -5.88 -0.64
N ASP A 109 3.29 -7.02 -0.06
CA ASP A 109 3.43 -8.33 -0.71
C ASP A 109 2.56 -8.43 -1.99
N SER A 110 1.34 -7.90 -1.92
CA SER A 110 0.43 -7.84 -3.06
C SER A 110 0.95 -6.93 -4.18
N ILE A 111 1.54 -5.78 -3.84
CA ILE A 111 2.20 -4.89 -4.81
C ILE A 111 3.42 -5.59 -5.42
N ASN A 112 4.26 -6.21 -4.59
CA ASN A 112 5.47 -6.90 -5.05
C ASN A 112 5.14 -8.07 -5.99
N SER A 113 4.09 -8.83 -5.71
CA SER A 113 3.66 -9.91 -6.61
C SER A 113 3.19 -9.38 -7.97
N ILE A 114 2.48 -8.25 -8.03
CA ILE A 114 2.13 -7.61 -9.31
C ILE A 114 3.39 -7.20 -10.07
N VAL A 115 4.37 -6.61 -9.39
CA VAL A 115 5.66 -6.23 -10.02
C VAL A 115 6.38 -7.47 -10.54
N ARG A 116 6.40 -8.56 -9.78
CA ARG A 116 7.11 -9.81 -10.12
C ARG A 116 6.47 -10.60 -11.26
N TYR A 117 5.14 -10.59 -11.37
CA TYR A 117 4.38 -11.35 -12.37
C TYR A 117 3.84 -10.49 -13.53
N GLY A 118 3.97 -9.17 -13.43
CA GLY A 118 3.53 -8.18 -14.43
C GLY A 118 4.60 -7.77 -15.44
N GLU A 119 5.83 -8.29 -15.32
CA GLU A 119 6.89 -8.22 -16.34
C GLU A 119 6.76 -9.34 -17.40
#